data_AF-A0A7T2W0S4-F1
#
_entry.id   AF-A0A7T2W0S4-F1
#
_cell.length_a   1.000
_cell.length_b   1.000
_cell.length_c   1.000
_cell.angle_alpha   90.00
_cell.angle_beta   90.00
_cell.angle_gamma   90.00
#
_symmetry.space_group_name_H-M   'P 1'
#
loop_
_entity.id
_entity.type
_entity.pdbx_description
1 polymer ?
#
loop_
_entity_poly.entity_id
_entity_poly.type
_entity_poly.pdbx_seq_one_letter_code
_entity_poly.pdbx_strand_id
1 'polypeptide(L)' 'MKGKTMAPSEVQTNLRLPVELKSWLQEQAESARRSLTAEVVLRLEESRKKQQEAKGAAA' A
#
# COMPACT_ATOMS: atom_id res chain seq x y z
N MET A 1 -20.25 28.24 4.60
CA MET A 1 -18.95 27.79 4.07
C MET A 1 -19.13 26.36 3.53
N LYS A 2 -19.14 26.16 2.21
CA LYS A 2 -19.17 24.81 1.61
C LYS A 2 -17.72 24.34 1.44
N GLY A 3 -17.27 23.42 2.29
CA GLY A 3 -15.97 22.77 2.15
C GLY A 3 -15.94 21.92 0.88
N LYS A 4 -14.87 22.05 0.10
CA LYS A 4 -14.62 21.24 -1.11
C LYS A 4 -14.50 19.77 -0.68
N THR A 5 -15.41 18.91 -1.12
CA THR A 5 -15.27 17.45 -0.96
C THR A 5 -14.13 16.97 -1.86
N MET A 6 -13.02 16.52 -1.29
CA MET A 6 -11.98 15.78 -2.01
C MET A 6 -12.61 14.57 -2.71
N ALA A 7 -12.12 14.26 -3.91
CA ALA A 7 -12.64 13.19 -4.77
C ALA A 7 -12.71 11.83 -4.04
N PRO A 8 -13.71 10.97 -4.34
CA PRO A 8 -13.90 9.67 -3.66
C PRO A 8 -12.92 8.58 -4.15
N SER A 9 -11.67 8.93 -4.49
CA SER A 9 -10.73 7.98 -5.08
C SER A 9 -9.92 7.18 -4.06
N GLU A 10 -9.83 7.63 -2.82
CA GLU A 10 -9.04 6.96 -1.78
C GLU A 10 -9.88 6.72 -0.53
N VAL A 11 -10.09 5.44 -0.20
CA VAL A 11 -10.82 5.02 1.00
C VAL A 11 -9.80 4.73 2.10
N GLN A 12 -9.90 5.45 3.22
CA GLN A 12 -9.06 5.18 4.38
C GLN A 12 -9.47 3.84 5.01
N THR A 13 -8.48 2.98 5.27
CA THR A 13 -8.70 1.70 5.95
C THR A 13 -7.83 1.60 7.20
N ASN A 14 -8.37 1.00 8.26
CA ASN A 14 -7.63 0.78 9.50
C ASN A 14 -7.00 -0.62 9.46
N LEU A 15 -5.69 -0.69 9.25
CA LEU A 15 -4.93 -1.94 9.25
C LEU A 15 -4.35 -2.23 10.63
N ARG A 16 -4.52 -3.47 11.11
CA ARG A 16 -3.77 -3.97 12.26
C ARG A 16 -2.60 -4.81 11.76
N LEU A 17 -1.39 -4.36 12.04
CA LEU A 17 -0.15 -5.02 11.65
C LEU A 17 0.62 -5.43 12.91
N PRO A 18 1.36 -6.55 12.88
CA PRO A 18 2.37 -6.83 13.89
C PRO A 18 3.35 -5.66 14.01
N VAL A 19 3.80 -5.37 15.24
CA VAL A 19 4.67 -4.22 15.52
C VAL A 19 5.94 -4.28 14.68
N GLU A 20 6.58 -5.44 14.64
CA GLU A 20 7.82 -5.66 13.88
C GLU A 20 7.64 -5.37 12.39
N LEU A 21 6.52 -5.82 11.81
CA LEU A 21 6.20 -5.58 10.40
C LEU A 21 5.98 -4.09 10.12
N LYS A 22 5.29 -3.38 11.01
CA LYS A 22 5.07 -1.94 10.87
C LYS A 22 6.39 -1.16 10.94
N SER A 23 7.25 -1.49 11.90
CA SER A 23 8.56 -0.84 12.06
C SER A 23 9.42 -1.06 10.82
N TRP A 24 9.47 -2.30 10.32
CA TRP A 24 10.20 -2.59 9.11
C TRP A 24 9.65 -1.82 7.90
N LEU A 25 8.33 -1.76 7.69
CA LEU A 25 7.75 -0.99 6.60
C LEU A 25 8.10 0.51 6.69
N GLN A 26 8.18 1.06 7.91
CA GLN A 26 8.56 2.44 8.15
C GLN A 26 10.02 2.70 7.73
N GLU A 27 10.95 1.83 8.12
CA GLU A 27 12.36 1.91 7.72
C GLU A 27 12.54 1.85 6.20
N GLN A 28 11.78 0.96 5.54
CA GLN A 28 11.83 0.81 4.08
C GLN A 28 11.28 2.06 3.37
N ALA A 29 10.21 2.64 3.90
CA ALA A 29 9.65 3.89 3.36
C ALA A 29 10.65 5.05 3.49
N GLU A 30 11.30 5.18 4.65
CA GLU A 30 12.31 6.20 4.92
C GLU A 30 13.53 6.06 4.00
N SER A 31 14.10 4.84 3.91
CA SER A 31 15.24 4.55 3.05
C SER A 31 14.97 4.89 1.58
N ALA A 32 13.71 4.81 1.16
CA ALA A 32 13.31 5.09 -0.22
C ALA A 32 12.65 6.47 -0.42
N ARG A 33 12.69 7.32 0.61
CA ARG A 33 12.13 8.68 0.62
C ARG A 33 10.67 8.75 0.16
N ARG A 34 9.86 7.80 0.62
CA ARG A 34 8.41 7.73 0.37
C ARG A 34 7.63 7.65 1.68
N SER A 35 6.33 7.94 1.65
CA SER A 35 5.48 7.76 2.82
C SER A 35 5.24 6.28 3.10
N LEU A 36 4.92 5.94 4.36
CA LEU A 36 4.52 4.57 4.74
C LEU A 36 3.34 4.08 3.88
N THR A 37 2.37 4.94 3.60
CA THR A 37 1.23 4.61 2.73
C THR A 37 1.69 4.25 1.32
N ALA A 38 2.55 5.07 0.72
CA ALA A 38 3.08 4.80 -0.62
C ALA A 38 3.88 3.49 -0.67
N GLU A 39 4.64 3.19 0.38
CA GLU A 39 5.37 1.94 0.50
C GLU A 39 4.45 0.71 0.57
N VAL A 40 3.39 0.80 1.39
CA VAL A 40 2.40 -0.28 1.51
C VAL A 40 1.68 -0.50 0.18
N VAL A 41 1.24 0.58 -0.49
CA VAL A 41 0.57 0.49 -1.79
C VAL A 41 1.47 -0.17 -2.82
N LEU A 42 2.73 0.28 -2.96
CA LEU A 42 3.69 -0.27 -3.90
C LEU A 42 3.86 -1.79 -3.71
N ARG A 43 4.07 -2.24 -2.48
CA ARG A 43 4.23 -3.67 -2.16
C ARG A 43 2.97 -4.48 -2.47
N LEU A 44 1.78 -3.92 -2.24
CA LEU A 44 0.51 -4.57 -2.57
C LEU A 44 0.32 -4.69 -4.09
N GLU A 45 0.68 -3.66 -4.85
CA GLU A 45 0.65 -3.67 -6.32
C GLU A 45 1.63 -4.70 -6.89
N GLU A 46 2.85 -4.77 -6.37
CA GLU A 46 3.83 -5.79 -6.74
C GLU A 46 3.33 -7.20 -6.43
N SER A 47 2.74 -7.42 -5.26
CA SER A 47 2.13 -8.70 -4.89
C SER A 47 0.98 -9.08 -5.83
N ARG A 48 0.10 -8.12 -6.14
CA ARG A 48 -1.01 -8.32 -7.07
C ARG A 48 -0.51 -8.71 -8.47
N LYS A 49 0.52 -8.03 -8.98
CA LYS A 49 1.12 -8.32 -10.29
C LYS A 49 1.69 -9.74 -10.32
N LYS A 50 2.45 -10.14 -9.30
CA LYS A 50 2.99 -11.51 -9.17
C LYS A 50 1.90 -12.57 -9.16
N GLN A 51 0.79 -12.32 -8.46
CA GLN A 51 -0.36 -13.24 -8.42
C GLN A 51 -1.07 -13.34 -9.78
N GLN A 52 -1.20 -12.24 -10.52
CA GLN A 52 -1.79 -12.22 -11.86
C GLN A 52 -0.93 -12.99 -12.86
N GLU A 53 0.39 -12.78 -12.83
CA GLU A 53 1.34 -13.53 -13.66
C GLU A 53 1.27 -15.04 -13.37
N ALA A 54 1.23 -15.44 -12.10
CA ALA A 54 1.10 -16.84 -11.70
C ALA A 54 -0.24 -17.46 -12.15
N LYS A 55 -1.33 -16.71 -12.10
CA LYS A 55 -2.66 -17.18 -12.53
C LYS A 55 -2.78 -17.27 -14.05
N GLY A 56 -2.14 -16.36 -14.79
CA GLY A 56 -2.09 -16.40 -16.26
C GLY A 56 -1.17 -17.48 -16.81
N ALA A 57 -0.14 -17.89 -16.08
CA ALA A 57 0.72 -19.00 -16.44
C ALA A 57 0.11 -20.39 -16.16
N ALA A 58 -0.98 -20.45 -15.37
CA ALA A 58 -1.69 -21.67 -15.03
C ALA A 58 -2.99 -21.90 -15.84
N ALA A 59 -3.28 -21.01 -16.81
CA ALA A 59 -4.43 -21.07 -17.71
C ALA A 59 -3.96 -21.32 -19.15
#